data_AF-R9MVF5-F1
#
_entry.id   AF-R9MVF5-F1
#
_cell.length_a   1.000
_cell.length_b   1.000
_cell.length_c   1.000
_cell.angle_alpha   90.00
_cell.angle_beta   90.00
_cell.angle_gamma   90.00
#
_symmetry.space_group_name_H-M   'P 1'
#
loop_
_entity.id
_entity.type
_entity.pdbx_description
1 polymer ?
#
loop_
_entity_poly.entity_id
_entity_poly.type
_entity_poly.pdbx_seq_one_letter_code
_entity_poly.pdbx_strand_id
1 'polypeptide(L)'
;MGNYIDDKGQEISSEEKQDDLKNEALERQYREYMDISEDEYIKSIYPKEHEEYLVDGAHLSCTSIVSHPQDLKGRTYLKGIPNTISILKVTENPKMESCGLHHATILDSQINKNIFPFHCNCKNPPDNEEEWRKLLSDNSCAEKGTCRALMKLNPYWENIPTGAPYLSFNDDIKGKLPGINMTSILFCRHGGLIYPTTSGQVMDRLIIILSKDRNSLSDEELKELGYLFQNGDATDRNRIFDYLFPILLLTGNSYGEAELERHIKYLNTSNDKVPHAASRYIQALNTLGINYNNYSVQDMITLLSWDQNKINKTYEKCREYSIKSGILISPKLALAIIGAEGTGSYDTNAKVASCYNNGNGPQHDFDIDTELALELIKNKMTGFIFYMEEYKAASINVGVTNGLLITYLCQENPILGKNCTGVYAENDYWIDVVMEKYQKYSSNIKAETRDYLKDYETFFEGYEKGLIVNNDTVQYKFAIEGGKVVAKVK
;
A
#
# COMPACT_ATOMS: atom_id res chain seq x y z
N MET A 1 -17.92 26.52 25.37
CA MET A 1 -17.88 27.70 24.49
C MET A 1 -16.83 28.63 25.06
N GLY A 2 -15.75 28.89 24.32
CA GLY A 2 -14.67 29.77 24.79
C GLY A 2 -15.06 31.24 24.59
N ASN A 3 -14.86 32.07 25.61
CA ASN A 3 -15.05 33.52 25.48
C ASN A 3 -13.89 34.10 24.65
N TYR A 4 -14.20 34.86 23.59
CA TYR A 4 -13.17 35.48 22.75
C TYR A 4 -12.82 36.86 23.29
N ILE A 5 -11.55 37.14 23.54
CA ILE A 5 -11.08 38.47 23.95
C ILE A 5 -10.58 39.23 22.72
N ASP A 6 -10.99 40.48 22.51
CA ASP A 6 -10.50 41.32 21.41
C ASP A 6 -9.14 41.97 21.72
N ASP A 7 -8.59 42.67 20.73
CA ASP A 7 -7.32 43.39 20.89
C ASP A 7 -7.40 44.55 21.90
N LYS A 8 -8.58 44.82 22.47
CA LYS A 8 -8.86 45.81 23.52
C LYS A 8 -9.20 45.17 24.88
N GLY A 9 -9.16 43.84 24.99
CA GLY A 9 -9.42 43.12 26.24
C GLY A 9 -10.91 42.87 26.55
N GLN A 10 -11.82 43.04 25.59
CA GLN A 10 -13.27 42.83 25.79
C GLN A 10 -13.69 41.41 25.41
N GLU A 11 -14.52 40.78 26.26
CA GLU A 11 -15.18 39.50 25.94
C GLU A 11 -16.24 39.70 24.86
N ILE A 12 -16.12 38.93 23.79
CA ILE A 12 -17.03 38.90 22.65
C ILE A 12 -17.66 37.50 22.57
N SER A 13 -18.94 37.47 22.21
CA SER A 13 -19.69 36.26 21.89
C SER A 13 -18.92 35.39 20.90
N SER A 14 -18.85 34.09 21.18
CA SER A 14 -18.14 33.13 20.33
C SER A 14 -18.71 33.05 18.92
N GLU A 15 -20.02 33.23 18.76
CA GLU A 15 -20.70 33.12 17.47
C GLU A 15 -20.45 34.35 16.58
N GLU A 16 -20.54 35.57 17.12
CA GLU A 16 -20.35 36.81 16.34
C GLU A 16 -18.90 36.99 15.86
N LYS A 17 -17.92 36.67 16.71
CA LYS A 17 -16.50 36.83 16.34
C LYS A 17 -16.00 35.72 15.41
N GLN A 18 -16.62 34.54 15.48
CA GLN A 18 -16.32 33.45 14.56
C GLN A 18 -16.81 33.77 13.16
N ASP A 19 -18.00 34.37 13.01
CA ASP A 19 -18.48 34.86 11.71
C ASP A 19 -17.62 36.01 11.19
N ASP A 20 -17.20 36.95 12.04
CA ASP A 20 -16.31 38.05 11.62
C ASP A 20 -14.91 37.54 11.20
N LEU A 21 -14.31 36.61 11.93
CA LEU A 21 -13.00 36.02 11.58
C LEU A 21 -13.09 35.09 10.37
N LYS A 22 -14.20 34.36 10.22
CA LYS A 22 -14.56 33.58 9.03
C LYS A 22 -14.66 34.51 7.82
N ASN A 23 -15.43 35.59 7.94
CA ASN A 23 -15.63 36.59 6.89
C ASN A 23 -14.34 37.36 6.56
N GLU A 24 -13.51 37.75 7.53
CA GLU A 24 -12.23 38.43 7.29
C GLU A 24 -11.18 37.54 6.61
N ALA A 25 -11.13 36.25 6.98
CA ALA A 25 -10.25 35.28 6.33
C ALA A 25 -10.74 34.94 4.90
N LEU A 26 -12.05 34.89 4.70
CA LEU A 26 -12.70 34.58 3.42
C LEU A 26 -12.69 35.77 2.45
N GLU A 27 -13.00 37.00 2.88
CA GLU A 27 -13.06 38.20 2.03
C GLU A 27 -11.72 38.50 1.33
N ARG A 28 -10.59 38.09 1.92
CA ARG A 28 -9.25 38.27 1.32
C ARG A 28 -8.89 37.18 0.29
N GLN A 29 -9.54 36.01 0.30
CA GLN A 29 -9.27 34.89 -0.64
C GLN A 29 -10.40 34.64 -1.66
N TYR A 30 -11.63 35.11 -1.41
CA TYR A 30 -12.83 34.79 -2.22
C TYR A 30 -12.85 35.39 -3.63
N ARG A 31 -11.94 36.31 -3.97
CA ARG A 31 -11.94 36.96 -5.31
C ARG A 31 -11.26 36.15 -6.42
N GLU A 32 -10.59 35.04 -6.12
CA GLU A 32 -9.83 34.26 -7.14
C GLU A 32 -10.51 32.97 -7.64
N TYR A 33 -11.55 32.45 -6.99
CA TYR A 33 -12.21 31.20 -7.41
C TYR A 33 -13.73 31.36 -7.49
N MET A 34 -14.25 31.65 -8.69
CA MET A 34 -15.68 31.56 -8.99
C MET A 34 -16.08 30.10 -9.26
N ASP A 35 -17.28 29.72 -8.79
CA ASP A 35 -18.12 28.53 -9.12
C ASP A 35 -18.19 27.30 -8.17
N ILE A 36 -17.72 27.35 -6.91
CA ILE A 36 -18.03 26.29 -5.92
C ILE A 36 -18.61 26.84 -4.61
N SER A 37 -19.50 26.08 -3.96
CA SER A 37 -20.10 26.47 -2.68
C SER A 37 -19.11 26.36 -1.51
N GLU A 38 -19.32 27.10 -0.41
CA GLU A 38 -18.45 27.08 0.78
C GLU A 38 -18.17 25.65 1.30
N ASP A 39 -19.22 24.83 1.37
CA ASP A 39 -19.14 23.44 1.82
C ASP A 39 -18.34 22.54 0.85
N GLU A 40 -18.34 22.88 -0.43
CA GLU A 40 -17.70 22.10 -1.50
C GLU A 40 -16.21 22.40 -1.60
N TYR A 41 -15.82 23.66 -1.39
CA TYR A 41 -14.40 24.03 -1.23
C TYR A 41 -13.80 23.38 0.02
N ILE A 42 -14.51 23.44 1.14
CA ILE A 42 -14.04 22.87 2.40
C ILE A 42 -13.91 21.34 2.31
N LYS A 43 -14.88 20.65 1.68
CA LYS A 43 -14.77 19.21 1.39
C LYS A 43 -13.56 18.85 0.52
N SER A 44 -13.14 19.74 -0.37
CA SER A 44 -11.97 19.49 -1.24
C SER A 44 -10.63 19.51 -0.49
N ILE A 45 -10.59 20.10 0.72
CA ILE A 45 -9.37 20.20 1.54
C ILE A 45 -9.13 18.91 2.36
N TYR A 46 -10.19 18.13 2.62
CA TYR A 46 -10.12 17.01 3.55
C TYR A 46 -9.79 15.66 2.88
N PRO A 47 -8.98 14.81 3.53
CA PRO A 47 -8.82 13.40 3.18
C PRO A 47 -10.13 12.61 3.36
N LYS A 48 -10.32 11.50 2.64
CA LYS A 48 -11.56 10.69 2.63
C LYS A 48 -11.95 10.08 3.99
N GLU A 49 -11.06 10.09 4.97
CA GLU A 49 -11.19 9.44 6.28
C GLU A 49 -11.50 10.45 7.40
N HIS A 50 -12.67 11.08 7.32
CA HIS A 50 -13.07 12.22 8.17
C HIS A 50 -13.24 11.91 9.67
N GLU A 51 -13.30 10.63 10.06
CA GLU A 51 -13.60 10.21 11.44
C GLU A 51 -12.34 9.91 12.27
N GLU A 52 -11.16 9.84 11.66
CA GLU A 52 -9.92 9.52 12.40
C GLU A 52 -9.52 10.65 13.36
N TYR A 53 -9.24 10.31 14.61
CA TYR A 53 -8.73 11.25 15.62
C TYR A 53 -7.27 11.65 15.32
N LEU A 54 -6.88 12.88 15.67
CA LEU A 54 -5.47 13.25 15.56
C LEU A 54 -4.70 12.79 16.80
N VAL A 55 -3.48 12.29 16.59
CA VAL A 55 -2.53 11.92 17.65
C VAL A 55 -1.19 12.65 17.50
N ASP A 56 -0.31 12.51 18.50
CA ASP A 56 1.09 12.98 18.39
C ASP A 56 1.73 12.44 17.11
N GLY A 57 2.34 13.33 16.32
CA GLY A 57 2.95 12.96 15.04
C GLY A 57 2.08 13.24 13.81
N ALA A 58 0.81 13.65 13.96
CA ALA A 58 -0.02 14.04 12.82
C ALA A 58 0.65 15.11 11.96
N HIS A 59 0.64 14.93 10.63
CA HIS A 59 1.17 15.90 9.69
C HIS A 59 0.12 16.97 9.40
N LEU A 60 0.54 18.23 9.44
CA LEU A 60 -0.29 19.40 9.22
C LEU A 60 0.22 20.17 8.00
N SER A 61 -0.69 20.76 7.25
CA SER A 61 -0.41 21.70 6.15
C SER A 61 -1.19 23.00 6.35
N CYS A 62 -0.88 24.03 5.55
CA CYS A 62 -1.60 25.30 5.58
C CYS A 62 -1.98 25.75 4.15
N THR A 63 -3.18 26.31 4.01
CA THR A 63 -3.70 26.82 2.72
C THR A 63 -2.95 28.04 2.17
N SER A 64 -2.19 28.76 3.00
CA SER A 64 -1.51 30.01 2.63
C SER A 64 0.00 29.85 2.48
N ILE A 65 0.48 28.65 2.11
CA ILE A 65 1.90 28.34 1.93
C ILE A 65 2.41 28.79 0.56
N VAL A 66 3.59 29.42 0.56
CA VAL A 66 4.39 29.71 -0.64
C VAL A 66 5.77 29.06 -0.47
N SER A 67 6.09 28.11 -1.35
CA SER A 67 7.30 27.28 -1.27
C SER A 67 8.48 27.82 -2.08
N HIS A 68 8.35 28.97 -2.74
CA HIS A 68 9.43 29.61 -3.48
C HIS A 68 9.94 30.88 -2.78
N PRO A 69 11.19 31.31 -3.05
CA PRO A 69 11.73 32.55 -2.49
C PRO A 69 10.86 33.78 -2.79
N GLN A 70 10.84 34.73 -1.86
CA GLN A 70 10.11 36.00 -2.01
C GLN A 70 10.99 37.18 -1.56
N ASP A 71 10.96 38.26 -2.34
CA ASP A 71 11.64 39.50 -2.01
C ASP A 71 10.67 40.51 -1.38
N LEU A 72 10.93 40.89 -0.14
CA LEU A 72 10.14 41.87 0.61
C LEU A 72 11.07 42.96 1.17
N LYS A 73 10.81 44.23 0.82
CA LYS A 73 11.63 45.41 1.20
C LYS A 73 13.14 45.20 0.94
N GLY A 74 13.50 44.62 -0.20
CA GLY A 74 14.90 44.43 -0.60
C GLY A 74 15.62 43.28 0.11
N ARG A 75 14.90 42.41 0.83
CA ARG A 75 15.43 41.20 1.46
C ARG A 75 14.70 39.96 0.91
N THR A 76 15.47 38.95 0.52
CA THR A 76 14.95 37.66 0.08
C THR A 76 14.72 36.72 1.27
N TYR A 77 13.54 36.10 1.30
CA TYR A 77 13.10 35.12 2.30
C TYR A 77 12.91 33.74 1.66
N LEU A 78 13.12 32.68 2.44
CA LEU A 78 13.11 31.27 2.02
C LEU A 78 14.21 30.92 1.00
N LYS A 79 15.47 31.20 1.33
CA LYS A 79 16.64 30.76 0.53
C LYS A 79 16.94 29.27 0.69
N GLY A 80 16.46 28.64 1.77
CA GLY A 80 16.64 27.22 2.05
C GLY A 80 15.60 26.34 1.35
N ILE A 81 15.70 25.03 1.56
CA ILE A 81 14.73 24.04 1.07
C ILE A 81 13.41 24.22 1.85
N PRO A 82 12.27 24.44 1.17
CA PRO A 82 10.99 24.60 1.84
C PRO A 82 10.53 23.30 2.49
N ASN A 83 9.85 23.40 3.63
CA ASN A 83 9.05 22.33 4.21
C ASN A 83 7.64 22.85 4.50
N THR A 84 6.67 22.29 3.77
CA THR A 84 5.26 22.66 3.83
C THR A 84 4.49 21.90 4.91
N ILE A 85 5.17 21.01 5.64
CA ILE A 85 4.58 20.16 6.68
C ILE A 85 5.08 20.58 8.05
N SER A 86 4.14 20.75 9.00
CA SER A 86 4.43 20.80 10.43
C SER A 86 3.92 19.52 11.10
N ILE A 87 4.61 19.07 12.14
CA ILE A 87 4.22 17.87 12.91
C ILE A 87 3.50 18.32 14.18
N LEU A 88 2.31 17.79 14.42
CA LEU A 88 1.55 18.03 15.64
C LEU A 88 2.24 17.38 16.84
N LYS A 89 2.39 18.17 17.91
CA LYS A 89 2.84 17.71 19.22
C LYS A 89 1.72 17.79 20.24
N VAL A 90 1.39 16.65 20.85
CA VAL A 90 0.31 16.55 21.83
C VAL A 90 0.90 16.67 23.23
N THR A 91 0.39 17.64 23.99
CA THR A 91 0.86 17.93 25.35
C THR A 91 -0.26 18.01 26.37
N GLU A 92 -1.52 18.16 25.92
CA GLU A 92 -2.65 18.42 26.80
C GLU A 92 -3.29 17.15 27.38
N ASN A 93 -3.06 16.00 26.74
CA ASN A 93 -3.55 14.69 27.16
C ASN A 93 -2.42 13.63 27.18
N PRO A 94 -1.36 13.80 28.02
CA PRO A 94 -0.18 12.96 28.01
C PRO A 94 -0.36 11.59 28.71
N LYS A 95 -1.57 11.25 29.16
CA LYS A 95 -1.83 10.01 29.92
C LYS A 95 -2.72 9.01 29.19
N MET A 96 -3.41 9.45 28.15
CA MET A 96 -4.30 8.59 27.39
C MET A 96 -3.58 8.11 26.13
N GLU A 97 -3.05 6.91 26.24
CA GLU A 97 -2.39 6.19 25.15
C GLU A 97 -3.40 5.25 24.47
N SER A 98 -3.58 5.40 23.17
CA SER A 98 -4.10 4.32 22.31
C SER A 98 -2.92 3.83 21.48
N CYS A 99 -2.53 2.57 21.65
CA CYS A 99 -1.41 1.97 20.92
C CYS A 99 -0.08 2.77 21.05
N GLY A 100 0.15 3.40 22.22
CA GLY A 100 1.38 4.16 22.51
C GLY A 100 1.40 5.61 22.00
N LEU A 101 0.30 6.12 21.44
CA LEU A 101 0.19 7.51 20.96
C LEU A 101 -0.88 8.32 21.74
N HIS A 102 -0.61 9.61 21.92
CA HIS A 102 -1.44 10.53 22.72
C HIS A 102 -2.50 11.23 21.86
N HIS A 103 -3.76 11.20 22.30
CA HIS A 103 -4.86 11.86 21.60
C HIS A 103 -4.79 13.39 21.69
N ALA A 104 -4.85 14.07 20.54
CA ALA A 104 -4.87 15.52 20.48
C ALA A 104 -6.23 16.09 20.92
N THR A 105 -6.18 17.27 21.52
CA THR A 105 -7.36 18.02 21.98
C THR A 105 -7.44 19.39 21.31
N ILE A 106 -8.56 20.08 21.48
CA ILE A 106 -8.70 21.46 20.97
C ILE A 106 -7.65 22.43 21.52
N LEU A 107 -6.98 22.09 22.61
CA LEU A 107 -5.99 22.93 23.29
C LEU A 107 -4.56 22.77 22.74
N ASP A 108 -4.31 21.76 21.90
CA ASP A 108 -2.99 21.52 21.30
C ASP A 108 -2.72 22.47 20.12
N SER A 109 -2.76 23.78 20.38
CA SER A 109 -2.76 24.87 19.39
C SER A 109 -1.57 25.83 19.49
N GLN A 110 -0.68 25.64 20.47
CA GLN A 110 0.35 26.63 20.79
C GLN A 110 1.57 26.56 19.85
N ILE A 111 2.02 27.75 19.42
CA ILE A 111 3.21 27.92 18.57
C ILE A 111 4.47 27.48 19.33
N ASN A 112 5.34 26.72 18.66
CA ASN A 112 6.60 26.16 19.18
C ASN A 112 6.44 25.17 20.35
N LYS A 113 5.20 24.78 20.67
CA LYS A 113 4.90 23.72 21.64
C LYS A 113 4.15 22.57 20.95
N ASN A 114 3.00 22.88 20.35
CA ASN A 114 2.18 21.92 19.62
C ASN A 114 2.42 21.98 18.12
N ILE A 115 2.65 23.18 17.58
CA ILE A 115 2.77 23.41 16.14
C ILE A 115 3.96 24.32 15.90
N PHE A 116 4.88 23.88 15.04
CA PHE A 116 6.03 24.67 14.65
C PHE A 116 5.70 25.48 13.40
N PRO A 117 6.23 26.71 13.27
CA PRO A 117 6.05 27.46 12.05
C PRO A 117 6.60 26.70 10.84
N PHE A 118 5.81 26.64 9.79
CA PHE A 118 6.19 26.03 8.52
C PHE A 118 7.47 26.69 7.97
N HIS A 119 8.34 25.89 7.37
CA HIS A 119 9.54 26.37 6.69
C HIS A 119 9.14 26.82 5.28
N CYS A 120 8.36 27.89 5.21
CA CYS A 120 7.87 28.46 3.96
C CYS A 120 7.56 29.95 4.13
N ASN A 121 7.27 30.59 3.00
CA ASN A 121 6.68 31.93 3.02
C ASN A 121 5.16 31.83 3.19
N CYS A 122 4.55 32.84 3.77
CA CYS A 122 3.11 33.02 3.75
C CYS A 122 2.68 33.78 2.48
N LYS A 123 1.56 33.39 1.87
CA LYS A 123 0.94 34.11 0.75
C LYS A 123 0.62 35.56 1.13
N ASN A 124 0.25 35.79 2.40
CA ASN A 124 -0.14 37.10 2.90
C ASN A 124 1.09 37.89 3.39
N PRO A 125 1.34 39.10 2.86
CA PRO A 125 2.40 39.96 3.37
C PRO A 125 2.07 40.47 4.79
N PRO A 126 3.04 41.05 5.53
CA PRO A 126 2.79 41.67 6.83
C PRO A 126 1.73 42.77 6.75
N ASP A 127 0.73 42.74 7.63
CA ASP A 127 -0.45 43.62 7.62
C ASP A 127 -0.19 44.97 8.33
N ASN A 128 0.74 45.00 9.28
CA ASN A 128 1.03 46.18 10.10
C ASN A 128 2.53 46.36 10.40
N GLU A 129 2.90 47.52 10.96
CA GLU A 129 4.29 47.83 11.31
C GLU A 129 4.90 46.87 12.33
N GLU A 130 4.07 46.29 13.22
CA GLU A 130 4.53 45.36 14.24
C GLU A 130 5.01 44.05 13.61
N GLU A 131 4.25 43.51 12.65
CA GLU A 131 4.62 42.32 11.88
C GLU A 131 5.85 42.57 11.01
N TRP A 132 5.94 43.76 10.39
CA TRP A 132 7.16 44.18 9.69
C TRP A 132 8.36 44.17 10.61
N ARG A 133 8.23 44.72 11.82
CA ARG A 133 9.30 44.72 12.82
C ARG A 133 9.69 43.31 13.23
N LYS A 134 8.72 42.41 13.46
CA LYS A 134 8.98 40.99 13.78
C LYS A 134 9.76 40.32 12.66
N LEU A 135 9.26 40.41 11.43
CA LEU A 135 9.88 39.80 10.25
C LEU A 135 11.30 40.33 10.01
N LEU A 136 11.52 41.64 10.10
CA LEU A 136 12.84 42.25 9.89
C LEU A 136 13.83 41.89 11.01
N SER A 137 13.35 41.78 12.25
CA SER A 137 14.19 41.42 13.40
C SER A 137 14.60 39.95 13.42
N ASP A 138 13.83 39.03 12.81
CA ASP A 138 14.19 37.62 12.74
C ASP A 138 15.09 37.34 11.52
N ASN A 139 16.39 37.26 11.78
CA ASN A 139 17.37 36.94 10.76
C ASN A 139 17.17 35.56 10.12
N SER A 140 16.61 34.60 10.85
CA SER A 140 16.41 33.23 10.37
C SER A 140 15.29 33.10 9.34
N CYS A 141 14.39 34.09 9.23
CA CYS A 141 13.35 34.11 8.18
C CYS A 141 13.95 34.16 6.76
N ALA A 142 15.19 34.63 6.60
CA ALA A 142 15.87 34.60 5.30
C ALA A 142 16.04 33.16 4.77
N GLU A 143 16.29 32.20 5.66
CA GLU A 143 16.42 30.78 5.31
C GLU A 143 15.09 30.04 5.47
N LYS A 144 14.35 30.35 6.54
CA LYS A 144 13.17 29.60 7.01
C LYS A 144 11.83 30.07 6.45
N GLY A 145 11.83 31.22 5.78
CA GLY A 145 10.63 31.84 5.23
C GLY A 145 9.84 32.70 6.22
N THR A 146 8.85 33.43 5.71
CA THR A 146 8.11 34.46 6.47
C THR A 146 7.10 33.88 7.48
N CYS A 147 6.60 32.65 7.30
CA CYS A 147 5.65 32.03 8.25
C CYS A 147 6.22 31.99 9.68
N ARG A 148 7.53 31.87 9.82
CA ARG A 148 8.21 31.88 11.12
C ARG A 148 7.93 33.12 11.96
N ALA A 149 7.84 34.30 11.33
CA ALA A 149 7.58 35.56 12.03
C ALA A 149 6.09 35.92 12.06
N LEU A 150 5.32 35.47 11.06
CA LEU A 150 3.95 35.91 10.83
C LEU A 150 2.89 34.96 11.37
N MET A 151 3.23 33.70 11.62
CA MET A 151 2.25 32.73 12.12
C MET A 151 1.68 33.18 13.47
N LYS A 152 0.36 33.33 13.52
CA LYS A 152 -0.42 33.70 14.71
C LYS A 152 -1.61 32.77 14.81
N LEU A 153 -1.61 31.86 15.77
CA LEU A 153 -2.63 30.80 15.87
C LEU A 153 -3.78 31.23 16.79
N ASN A 154 -4.98 30.75 16.49
CA ASN A 154 -6.09 30.79 17.43
C ASN A 154 -5.84 29.86 18.63
N PRO A 155 -6.47 30.14 19.78
CA PRO A 155 -6.27 29.36 20.99
C PRO A 155 -6.88 27.96 20.92
N TYR A 156 -7.83 27.71 20.01
CA TYR A 156 -8.54 26.45 19.90
C TYR A 156 -8.64 25.98 18.45
N TRP A 157 -8.62 24.67 18.25
CA TRP A 157 -9.03 24.01 17.01
C TRP A 157 -10.56 24.03 16.87
N GLU A 158 -11.04 24.06 15.64
CA GLU A 158 -12.48 24.03 15.31
C GLU A 158 -12.81 22.96 14.28
N ASN A 159 -13.95 22.27 14.44
CA ASN A 159 -14.44 21.33 13.43
C ASN A 159 -15.28 22.05 12.36
N ILE A 160 -15.14 21.64 11.10
CA ILE A 160 -15.95 22.15 10.00
C ILE A 160 -16.77 21.00 9.36
N PRO A 161 -18.07 21.20 9.03
CA PRO A 161 -18.85 22.43 9.18
C PRO A 161 -19.10 22.83 10.64
N THR A 162 -19.17 24.15 10.85
CA THR A 162 -19.36 24.80 12.16
C THR A 162 -20.55 24.18 12.89
N GLY A 163 -20.32 23.64 14.09
CA GLY A 163 -21.33 22.93 14.88
C GLY A 163 -21.21 21.41 14.91
N ALA A 164 -20.26 20.83 14.15
CA ALA A 164 -19.93 19.41 14.29
C ALA A 164 -19.41 19.09 15.71
N PRO A 165 -19.92 18.03 16.36
CA PRO A 165 -19.50 17.70 17.72
C PRO A 165 -18.02 17.30 17.75
N TYR A 166 -17.31 17.74 18.79
CA TYR A 166 -15.99 17.19 19.10
C TYR A 166 -16.12 15.76 19.65
N LEU A 167 -15.10 14.95 19.40
CA LEU A 167 -14.98 13.67 20.10
C LEU A 167 -14.78 13.92 21.60
N SER A 168 -15.13 12.96 22.45
CA SER A 168 -14.99 13.11 23.90
C SER A 168 -14.11 12.01 24.46
N PHE A 169 -13.02 12.43 25.09
CA PHE A 169 -12.03 11.54 25.72
C PHE A 169 -12.10 11.70 27.24
N ASN A 170 -12.14 10.62 28.00
CA ASN A 170 -12.15 10.68 29.48
C ASN A 170 -10.71 10.71 30.02
N ASP A 171 -10.19 11.87 30.40
CA ASP A 171 -8.94 11.99 31.14
C ASP A 171 -9.19 11.79 32.64
N ASP A 172 -8.40 10.92 33.29
CA ASP A 172 -8.57 10.54 34.71
C ASP A 172 -8.45 11.73 35.69
N ILE A 173 -7.83 12.84 35.27
CA ILE A 173 -7.59 14.04 36.08
C ILE A 173 -8.47 15.21 35.63
N LYS A 174 -8.58 15.42 34.30
CA LYS A 174 -9.25 16.57 33.69
C LYS A 174 -10.70 16.27 33.27
N GLY A 175 -11.17 15.03 33.38
CA GLY A 175 -12.51 14.62 32.96
C GLY A 175 -12.65 14.56 31.43
N LYS A 176 -13.85 14.81 30.92
CA LYS A 176 -14.13 14.76 29.47
C LYS A 176 -13.44 15.90 28.72
N LEU A 177 -12.44 15.57 27.90
CA LEU A 177 -11.73 16.49 27.02
C LEU A 177 -12.29 16.44 25.59
N PRO A 178 -12.49 17.59 24.92
CA PRO A 178 -12.89 17.64 23.51
C PRO A 178 -11.71 17.34 22.59
N GLY A 179 -11.85 16.26 21.84
CA GLY A 179 -10.89 15.71 20.89
C GLY A 179 -11.01 16.29 19.49
N ILE A 180 -9.88 16.34 18.78
CA ILE A 180 -9.79 16.77 17.38
C ILE A 180 -9.57 15.58 16.44
N ASN A 181 -9.98 15.71 15.19
CA ASN A 181 -9.98 14.67 14.17
C ASN A 181 -9.52 15.24 12.81
N MET A 182 -9.61 14.43 11.76
CA MET A 182 -9.23 14.81 10.39
C MET A 182 -10.04 15.98 9.82
N THR A 183 -11.16 16.37 10.42
CA THR A 183 -11.94 17.56 10.01
C THR A 183 -11.63 18.82 10.83
N SER A 184 -10.79 18.71 11.85
CA SER A 184 -10.41 19.86 12.68
C SER A 184 -9.46 20.80 11.93
N ILE A 185 -9.73 22.09 12.03
CA ILE A 185 -8.93 23.18 11.46
C ILE A 185 -8.44 24.09 12.58
N LEU A 186 -7.18 24.52 12.47
CA LEU A 186 -6.65 25.59 13.29
C LEU A 186 -6.48 26.85 12.45
N PHE A 187 -7.20 27.91 12.84
CA PHE A 187 -7.11 29.19 12.17
C PHE A 187 -5.81 29.90 12.53
N CYS A 188 -5.07 30.29 11.51
CA CYS A 188 -4.03 31.29 11.62
C CYS A 188 -4.64 32.66 11.35
N ARG A 189 -4.57 33.58 12.33
CA ARG A 189 -5.04 34.97 12.23
C ARG A 189 -4.32 35.79 11.15
N HIS A 190 -3.22 35.27 10.61
CA HIS A 190 -2.56 35.83 9.42
C HIS A 190 -3.22 35.38 8.10
N GLY A 191 -4.37 34.70 8.16
CA GLY A 191 -5.18 34.31 7.00
C GLY A 191 -4.85 32.94 6.41
N GLY A 192 -4.49 31.96 7.24
CA GLY A 192 -4.23 30.59 6.80
C GLY A 192 -5.09 29.58 7.56
N LEU A 193 -5.57 28.54 6.87
CA LEU A 193 -6.24 27.41 7.50
C LEU A 193 -5.22 26.29 7.65
N ILE A 194 -4.92 25.89 8.89
CA ILE A 194 -4.07 24.74 9.16
C ILE A 194 -4.96 23.51 9.31
N TYR A 195 -4.67 22.48 8.53
CA TYR A 195 -5.47 21.26 8.48
C TYR A 195 -4.57 20.03 8.49
N PRO A 196 -5.04 18.89 9.03
CA PRO A 196 -4.29 17.65 9.03
C PRO A 196 -4.27 17.03 7.63
N THR A 197 -3.08 16.58 7.21
CA THR A 197 -2.89 15.73 6.03
C THR A 197 -2.77 14.25 6.40
N THR A 198 -2.47 13.94 7.68
CA THR A 198 -2.52 12.59 8.26
C THR A 198 -3.06 12.67 9.69
N SER A 199 -3.63 11.58 10.20
CA SER A 199 -4.11 11.49 11.58
C SER A 199 -2.97 11.32 12.59
N GLY A 200 -1.76 10.99 12.12
CA GLY A 200 -0.63 10.61 12.98
C GLY A 200 -0.69 9.17 13.48
N GLN A 201 -1.81 8.47 13.26
CA GLN A 201 -2.02 7.07 13.66
C GLN A 201 -1.28 6.06 12.75
N VAL A 202 -0.27 6.53 12.01
CA VAL A 202 0.48 5.74 11.03
C VAL A 202 1.45 4.75 11.72
N MET A 203 1.88 5.05 12.95
CA MET A 203 2.17 4.02 13.96
C MET A 203 0.86 3.78 14.71
N ASP A 204 0.17 2.64 14.73
CA ASP A 204 0.59 1.26 14.72
C ASP A 204 -0.47 0.40 14.01
N ARG A 205 -1.18 0.92 13.00
CA ARG A 205 -2.18 0.15 12.22
C ARG A 205 -1.60 -1.16 11.71
N LEU A 206 -0.38 -1.11 11.19
CA LEU A 206 0.36 -2.31 10.82
C LEU A 206 0.52 -3.26 12.02
N ILE A 207 1.03 -2.78 13.16
CA ILE A 207 1.24 -3.62 14.35
C ILE A 207 -0.08 -4.20 14.88
N ILE A 208 -1.17 -3.42 14.89
CA ILE A 208 -2.51 -3.88 15.27
C ILE A 208 -2.93 -5.03 14.37
N ILE A 209 -2.83 -4.88 13.05
CA ILE A 209 -3.19 -5.95 12.11
C ILE A 209 -2.28 -7.16 12.30
N LEU A 210 -0.96 -6.96 12.37
CA LEU A 210 0.01 -8.05 12.52
C LEU A 210 -0.11 -8.77 13.88
N SER A 211 -0.75 -8.16 14.88
CA SER A 211 -1.03 -8.80 16.18
C SER A 211 -2.24 -9.74 16.14
N LYS A 212 -3.09 -9.65 15.11
CA LYS A 212 -4.26 -10.51 14.95
C LYS A 212 -3.86 -11.86 14.37
N ASP A 213 -4.68 -12.88 14.64
CA ASP A 213 -4.60 -14.11 13.86
C ASP A 213 -4.91 -13.79 12.39
N ARG A 214 -4.01 -14.13 11.46
CA ARG A 214 -4.22 -13.89 10.02
C ARG A 214 -5.54 -14.48 9.52
N ASN A 215 -5.97 -15.59 10.13
CA ASN A 215 -7.19 -16.29 9.77
C ASN A 215 -8.45 -15.55 10.24
N SER A 216 -8.31 -14.45 10.97
CA SER A 216 -9.39 -13.58 11.46
C SER A 216 -9.48 -12.23 10.77
N LEU A 217 -8.55 -11.90 9.85
CA LEU A 217 -8.52 -10.61 9.17
C LEU A 217 -9.78 -10.38 8.32
N SER A 218 -10.32 -9.16 8.39
CA SER A 218 -11.40 -8.70 7.51
C SER A 218 -10.89 -8.29 6.12
N ASP A 219 -11.81 -8.10 5.19
CA ASP A 219 -11.49 -7.62 3.84
C ASP A 219 -10.86 -6.22 3.86
N GLU A 220 -11.34 -5.32 4.73
CA GLU A 220 -10.77 -3.98 4.92
C GLU A 220 -9.33 -4.05 5.43
N GLU A 221 -9.04 -4.95 6.37
CA GLU A 221 -7.69 -5.12 6.90
C GLU A 221 -6.73 -5.73 5.88
N LEU A 222 -7.21 -6.64 5.04
CA LEU A 222 -6.44 -7.18 3.92
C LEU A 222 -6.11 -6.09 2.90
N LYS A 223 -7.08 -5.23 2.56
CA LYS A 223 -6.85 -4.06 1.69
C LYS A 223 -5.87 -3.09 2.32
N GLU A 224 -6.00 -2.83 3.63
CA GLU A 224 -5.07 -1.98 4.37
C GLU A 224 -3.65 -2.55 4.34
N LEU A 225 -3.47 -3.87 4.55
CA LEU A 225 -2.17 -4.53 4.38
C LEU A 225 -1.65 -4.41 2.95
N GLY A 226 -2.51 -4.47 1.95
CA GLY A 226 -2.15 -4.26 0.55
C GLY A 226 -1.56 -2.88 0.31
N TYR A 227 -2.27 -1.85 0.76
CA TYR A 227 -1.84 -0.45 0.70
C TYR A 227 -0.52 -0.23 1.44
N LEU A 228 -0.42 -0.75 2.68
CA LEU A 228 0.77 -0.65 3.52
C LEU A 228 1.96 -1.40 2.92
N PHE A 229 1.74 -2.54 2.26
CA PHE A 229 2.82 -3.26 1.59
C PHE A 229 3.37 -2.47 0.40
N GLN A 230 2.49 -1.90 -0.42
CA GLN A 230 2.89 -1.14 -1.60
C GLN A 230 3.67 0.13 -1.21
N ASN A 231 3.16 0.88 -0.23
CA ASN A 231 3.73 2.16 0.22
C ASN A 231 4.84 2.02 1.28
N GLY A 232 4.89 0.89 1.97
CA GLY A 232 5.83 0.65 3.06
C GLY A 232 7.28 0.50 2.59
N ASP A 233 8.20 0.69 3.53
CA ASP A 233 9.62 0.46 3.28
C ASP A 233 9.95 -1.05 3.28
N ALA A 234 11.24 -1.39 3.10
CA ALA A 234 11.67 -2.78 3.10
C ALA A 234 11.40 -3.52 4.43
N THR A 235 11.38 -2.80 5.56
CA THR A 235 11.12 -3.36 6.89
C THR A 235 9.65 -3.73 7.02
N ASP A 236 8.74 -2.84 6.65
CA ASP A 236 7.30 -3.08 6.72
C ASP A 236 6.87 -4.17 5.75
N ARG A 237 7.39 -4.14 4.51
CA ARG A 237 7.16 -5.22 3.53
C ARG A 237 7.61 -6.58 4.06
N ASN A 238 8.78 -6.65 4.72
CA ASN A 238 9.24 -7.89 5.34
C ASN A 238 8.26 -8.40 6.39
N ARG A 239 7.85 -7.53 7.32
CA ARG A 239 6.92 -7.90 8.40
C ARG A 239 5.59 -8.42 7.87
N ILE A 240 5.01 -7.75 6.87
CA ILE A 240 3.77 -8.18 6.22
C ILE A 240 3.97 -9.52 5.51
N PHE A 241 5.08 -9.68 4.78
CA PHE A 241 5.38 -10.93 4.07
C PHE A 241 5.48 -12.13 5.04
N ASP A 242 6.22 -11.97 6.14
CA ASP A 242 6.39 -13.00 7.17
C ASP A 242 5.09 -13.40 7.82
N TYR A 243 4.25 -12.41 8.10
CA TYR A 243 2.95 -12.60 8.71
C TYR A 243 1.97 -13.37 7.80
N LEU A 244 1.89 -12.98 6.53
CA LEU A 244 1.01 -13.62 5.56
C LEU A 244 1.50 -15.03 5.18
N PHE A 245 2.81 -15.21 5.08
CA PHE A 245 3.43 -16.43 4.55
C PHE A 245 4.49 -16.99 5.49
N PRO A 246 4.09 -17.59 6.63
CA PRO A 246 5.02 -18.40 7.38
C PRO A 246 5.50 -19.57 6.51
N ILE A 247 6.76 -19.93 6.74
CA ILE A 247 7.42 -21.01 6.02
C ILE A 247 6.76 -22.35 6.34
N LEU A 248 6.57 -23.17 5.31
CA LEU A 248 6.07 -24.54 5.48
C LEU A 248 7.26 -25.49 5.64
N LEU A 249 7.21 -26.32 6.68
CA LEU A 249 8.19 -27.36 6.92
C LEU A 249 7.65 -28.72 6.51
N LEU A 250 8.45 -29.52 5.80
CA LEU A 250 8.12 -30.91 5.45
C LEU A 250 8.02 -31.84 6.67
N THR A 251 8.52 -31.40 7.82
CA THR A 251 8.41 -32.09 9.11
C THR A 251 7.45 -31.40 10.07
N GLY A 252 6.66 -30.45 9.56
CA GLY A 252 5.74 -29.65 10.35
C GLY A 252 4.44 -30.39 10.69
N ASN A 253 3.64 -29.76 11.56
CA ASN A 253 2.44 -30.38 12.13
C ASN A 253 1.15 -29.66 11.72
N SER A 254 1.23 -28.50 11.05
CA SER A 254 0.04 -27.84 10.53
C SER A 254 -0.58 -28.62 9.37
N TYR A 255 -1.85 -28.36 9.07
CA TYR A 255 -2.52 -29.03 7.96
C TYR A 255 -1.82 -28.75 6.61
N GLY A 256 -1.47 -27.49 6.33
CA GLY A 256 -0.78 -27.12 5.10
C GLY A 256 0.58 -27.79 4.95
N GLU A 257 1.34 -27.95 6.04
CA GLU A 257 2.61 -28.68 6.06
C GLU A 257 2.42 -30.17 5.75
N ALA A 258 1.44 -30.83 6.37
CA ALA A 258 1.14 -32.24 6.12
C ALA A 258 0.58 -32.52 4.71
N GLU A 259 -0.14 -31.56 4.11
CA GLU A 259 -0.57 -31.64 2.70
C GLU A 259 0.61 -31.40 1.76
N LEU A 260 1.50 -30.45 2.07
CA LEU A 260 2.71 -30.21 1.29
C LEU A 260 3.64 -31.44 1.31
N GLU A 261 3.89 -32.03 2.48
CA GLU A 261 4.72 -33.23 2.62
C GLU A 261 4.18 -34.40 1.79
N ARG A 262 2.87 -34.71 1.95
CA ARG A 262 2.22 -35.77 1.16
C ARG A 262 2.35 -35.53 -0.34
N HIS A 263 2.17 -34.27 -0.75
CA HIS A 263 2.25 -33.91 -2.14
C HIS A 263 3.69 -34.01 -2.69
N ILE A 264 4.70 -33.50 -1.98
CA ILE A 264 6.11 -33.63 -2.39
C ILE A 264 6.53 -35.10 -2.45
N LYS A 265 6.10 -35.93 -1.48
CA LYS A 265 6.33 -37.38 -1.52
C LYS A 265 5.73 -38.00 -2.77
N TYR A 266 4.50 -37.67 -3.11
CA TYR A 266 3.86 -38.15 -4.33
C TYR A 266 4.62 -37.69 -5.60
N LEU A 267 4.97 -36.41 -5.70
CA LEU A 267 5.75 -35.88 -6.82
C LEU A 267 7.09 -36.60 -7.02
N ASN A 268 7.84 -36.80 -5.94
CA ASN A 268 9.18 -37.38 -6.02
C ASN A 268 9.17 -38.88 -6.31
N THR A 269 8.12 -39.61 -5.88
CA THR A 269 8.10 -41.08 -5.95
C THR A 269 7.20 -41.67 -7.03
N SER A 270 6.20 -40.93 -7.52
CA SER A 270 5.24 -41.48 -8.47
C SER A 270 5.85 -41.57 -9.87
N ASN A 271 5.70 -42.73 -10.51
CA ASN A 271 6.34 -43.01 -11.81
C ASN A 271 5.89 -42.09 -12.94
N ASP A 272 4.76 -41.39 -12.80
CA ASP A 272 4.17 -40.44 -13.75
C ASP A 272 4.50 -38.96 -13.45
N LYS A 273 5.31 -38.69 -12.42
CA LYS A 273 5.68 -37.34 -11.97
C LYS A 273 7.17 -37.05 -12.22
N VAL A 274 7.95 -36.69 -11.20
CA VAL A 274 9.38 -36.35 -11.35
C VAL A 274 10.17 -37.45 -12.06
N PRO A 275 10.02 -38.76 -11.75
CA PRO A 275 10.64 -39.83 -12.52
C PRO A 275 10.33 -39.82 -14.02
N HIS A 276 9.07 -39.56 -14.39
CA HIS A 276 8.67 -39.49 -15.80
C HIS A 276 9.27 -38.25 -16.49
N ALA A 277 9.16 -37.09 -15.83
CA ALA A 277 9.68 -35.83 -16.34
C ALA A 277 11.19 -35.90 -16.54
N ALA A 278 11.93 -36.46 -15.59
CA ALA A 278 13.37 -36.67 -15.67
C ALA A 278 13.75 -37.55 -16.88
N SER A 279 13.04 -38.66 -17.10
CA SER A 279 13.28 -39.55 -18.23
C SER A 279 13.06 -38.85 -19.57
N ARG A 280 11.91 -38.18 -19.73
CA ARG A 280 11.59 -37.41 -20.94
C ARG A 280 12.57 -36.27 -21.18
N TYR A 281 13.00 -35.59 -20.11
CA TYR A 281 13.89 -34.44 -20.23
C TYR A 281 15.30 -34.87 -20.65
N ILE A 282 15.85 -35.96 -20.09
CA ILE A 282 17.12 -36.54 -20.55
C ILE A 282 17.03 -36.95 -22.02
N GLN A 283 15.91 -37.57 -22.45
CA GLN A 283 15.71 -37.89 -23.86
C GLN A 283 15.74 -36.64 -24.74
N ALA A 284 15.10 -35.55 -24.32
CA ALA A 284 15.11 -34.28 -25.04
C ALA A 284 16.53 -33.68 -25.11
N LEU A 285 17.25 -33.61 -23.99
CA LEU A 285 18.62 -33.09 -23.94
C LEU A 285 19.57 -33.87 -24.85
N ASN A 286 19.44 -35.21 -24.87
CA ASN A 286 20.24 -36.08 -25.74
C ASN A 286 19.88 -35.89 -27.22
N THR A 287 18.58 -35.83 -27.53
CA THR A 287 18.09 -35.61 -28.90
C THR A 287 18.61 -34.30 -29.49
N LEU A 288 18.69 -33.27 -28.65
CA LEU A 288 19.16 -31.94 -29.04
C LEU A 288 20.68 -31.78 -28.93
N GLY A 289 21.40 -32.78 -28.43
CA GLY A 289 22.86 -32.72 -28.27
C GLY A 289 23.34 -31.70 -27.22
N ILE A 290 22.49 -31.36 -26.25
CA ILE A 290 22.77 -30.35 -25.22
C ILE A 290 22.93 -30.93 -23.80
N ASN A 291 23.02 -32.26 -23.68
CA ASN A 291 23.37 -32.94 -22.43
C ASN A 291 24.89 -32.91 -22.17
N TYR A 292 25.48 -31.71 -22.06
CA TYR A 292 26.94 -31.53 -21.98
C TYR A 292 27.57 -32.19 -20.73
N ASN A 293 26.80 -32.31 -19.65
CA ASN A 293 27.26 -32.89 -18.38
C ASN A 293 27.00 -34.40 -18.30
N ASN A 294 26.49 -35.03 -19.36
CA ASN A 294 26.14 -36.45 -19.41
C ASN A 294 25.24 -36.90 -18.25
N TYR A 295 24.25 -36.07 -17.89
CA TYR A 295 23.30 -36.40 -16.83
C TYR A 295 22.57 -37.70 -17.15
N SER A 296 22.49 -38.60 -16.17
CA SER A 296 21.61 -39.76 -16.21
C SER A 296 20.19 -39.39 -15.78
N VAL A 297 19.24 -40.29 -16.02
CA VAL A 297 17.87 -40.15 -15.51
C VAL A 297 17.86 -40.05 -13.98
N GLN A 298 18.73 -40.80 -13.29
CA GLN A 298 18.80 -40.78 -11.83
C GLN A 298 19.34 -39.45 -11.29
N ASP A 299 20.36 -38.87 -11.94
CA ASP A 299 20.86 -37.54 -11.58
C ASP A 299 19.75 -36.50 -11.74
N MET A 300 18.97 -36.61 -12.82
CA MET A 300 17.87 -35.70 -13.11
C MET A 300 16.71 -35.86 -12.13
N ILE A 301 16.39 -37.07 -11.69
CA ILE A 301 15.42 -37.29 -10.61
C ILE A 301 15.88 -36.56 -9.35
N THR A 302 17.15 -36.68 -8.97
CA THR A 302 17.71 -35.99 -7.79
C THR A 302 17.63 -34.47 -7.95
N LEU A 303 17.98 -33.93 -9.11
CA LEU A 303 17.95 -32.49 -9.39
C LEU A 303 16.53 -31.92 -9.45
N LEU A 304 15.54 -32.67 -9.95
CA LEU A 304 14.15 -32.21 -10.07
C LEU A 304 13.33 -32.49 -8.79
N SER A 305 13.72 -33.46 -7.97
CA SER A 305 13.04 -33.75 -6.71
C SER A 305 12.99 -32.54 -5.79
N TRP A 306 11.92 -32.44 -5.03
CA TRP A 306 11.70 -31.38 -4.07
C TRP A 306 12.07 -31.79 -2.65
N ASP A 307 12.71 -30.87 -1.95
CA ASP A 307 13.12 -30.99 -0.55
C ASP A 307 12.91 -29.66 0.20
N GLN A 308 13.26 -29.64 1.49
CA GLN A 308 13.12 -28.43 2.31
C GLN A 308 14.00 -27.28 1.81
N ASN A 309 15.16 -27.58 1.21
CA ASN A 309 16.07 -26.56 0.72
C ASN A 309 15.47 -25.79 -0.47
N LYS A 310 14.88 -26.49 -1.44
CA LYS A 310 14.15 -25.84 -2.54
C LYS A 310 12.95 -25.03 -2.05
N ILE A 311 12.20 -25.56 -1.08
CA ILE A 311 11.08 -24.83 -0.45
C ILE A 311 11.58 -23.52 0.16
N ASN A 312 12.65 -23.57 0.97
CA ASN A 312 13.22 -22.38 1.60
C ASN A 312 13.68 -21.36 0.54
N LYS A 313 14.40 -21.82 -0.50
CA LYS A 313 14.84 -20.98 -1.61
C LYS A 313 13.68 -20.31 -2.35
N THR A 314 12.58 -21.02 -2.60
CA THR A 314 11.36 -20.42 -3.19
C THR A 314 10.80 -19.33 -2.29
N TYR A 315 10.72 -19.57 -0.98
CA TYR A 315 10.28 -18.56 -0.01
C TYR A 315 11.18 -17.32 0.00
N GLU A 316 12.49 -17.51 0.02
CA GLU A 316 13.48 -16.44 -0.01
C GLU A 316 13.40 -15.62 -1.30
N LYS A 317 13.25 -16.28 -2.46
CA LYS A 317 13.14 -15.60 -3.75
C LYS A 317 11.83 -14.83 -3.90
N CYS A 318 10.70 -15.42 -3.49
CA CYS A 318 9.43 -14.70 -3.43
C CYS A 318 9.53 -13.46 -2.53
N ARG A 319 10.14 -13.59 -1.36
CA ARG A 319 10.38 -12.47 -0.43
C ARG A 319 11.23 -11.38 -1.08
N GLU A 320 12.39 -11.74 -1.61
CA GLU A 320 13.33 -10.81 -2.25
C GLU A 320 12.62 -10.00 -3.35
N TYR A 321 11.89 -10.70 -4.22
CA TYR A 321 11.18 -10.06 -5.34
C TYR A 321 10.04 -9.17 -4.83
N SER A 322 9.29 -9.63 -3.83
CA SER A 322 8.17 -8.87 -3.28
C SER A 322 8.64 -7.56 -2.64
N ILE A 323 9.70 -7.59 -1.85
CA ILE A 323 10.24 -6.41 -1.19
C ILE A 323 10.81 -5.43 -2.21
N LYS A 324 11.58 -5.94 -3.18
CA LYS A 324 12.26 -5.12 -4.19
C LYS A 324 11.28 -4.45 -5.15
N SER A 325 10.24 -5.19 -5.56
CA SER A 325 9.27 -4.68 -6.54
C SER A 325 8.09 -3.95 -5.91
N GLY A 326 7.81 -4.18 -4.62
CA GLY A 326 6.56 -3.74 -3.99
C GLY A 326 5.33 -4.55 -4.46
N ILE A 327 5.51 -5.62 -5.23
CA ILE A 327 4.44 -6.51 -5.70
C ILE A 327 4.52 -7.84 -4.94
N LEU A 328 3.52 -8.14 -4.11
CA LEU A 328 3.52 -9.36 -3.30
C LEU A 328 3.41 -10.63 -4.15
N ILE A 329 4.40 -11.53 -4.05
CA ILE A 329 4.41 -12.86 -4.67
C ILE A 329 4.30 -13.93 -3.59
N SER A 330 3.21 -14.69 -3.59
CA SER A 330 3.00 -15.75 -2.60
C SER A 330 3.90 -16.96 -2.87
N PRO A 331 4.72 -17.39 -1.90
CA PRO A 331 5.49 -18.63 -2.02
C PRO A 331 4.59 -19.86 -2.03
N LYS A 332 3.41 -19.80 -1.40
CA LYS A 332 2.43 -20.89 -1.41
C LYS A 332 1.81 -21.07 -2.79
N LEU A 333 1.60 -19.97 -3.53
CA LEU A 333 1.18 -20.02 -4.93
C LEU A 333 2.29 -20.62 -5.81
N ALA A 334 3.54 -20.19 -5.61
CA ALA A 334 4.67 -20.74 -6.33
C ALA A 334 4.79 -22.26 -6.12
N LEU A 335 4.60 -22.76 -4.89
CA LEU A 335 4.56 -24.21 -4.60
C LEU A 335 3.34 -24.93 -5.21
N ALA A 336 2.18 -24.27 -5.24
CA ALA A 336 0.98 -24.82 -5.88
C ALA A 336 1.18 -25.01 -7.39
N ILE A 337 1.83 -24.05 -8.05
CA ILE A 337 2.19 -24.10 -9.47
C ILE A 337 3.05 -25.32 -9.78
N ILE A 338 4.16 -25.52 -9.05
CA ILE A 338 5.03 -26.70 -9.22
C ILE A 338 4.24 -28.00 -9.06
N GLY A 339 3.30 -28.00 -8.12
CA GLY A 339 2.44 -29.14 -7.90
C GLY A 339 1.49 -29.45 -9.04
N ALA A 340 1.05 -28.43 -9.75
CA ALA A 340 0.22 -28.60 -10.94
C ALA A 340 1.06 -29.07 -12.14
N GLU A 341 2.28 -28.56 -12.31
CA GLU A 341 3.20 -29.04 -13.35
C GLU A 341 3.56 -30.52 -13.15
N GLY A 342 3.87 -30.90 -11.92
CA GLY A 342 4.20 -32.28 -11.57
C GLY A 342 5.56 -32.76 -12.09
N THR A 343 6.34 -31.87 -12.71
CA THR A 343 7.68 -32.16 -13.26
C THR A 343 8.81 -31.97 -12.27
N GLY A 344 8.53 -31.32 -11.13
CA GLY A 344 9.56 -30.87 -10.18
C GLY A 344 10.25 -29.57 -10.59
N SER A 345 9.76 -28.92 -11.64
CA SER A 345 10.24 -27.65 -12.20
C SER A 345 9.04 -26.73 -12.47
N TYR A 346 9.30 -25.44 -12.68
CA TYR A 346 8.35 -24.49 -13.26
C TYR A 346 8.28 -24.57 -14.79
N ASP A 347 9.03 -25.50 -15.39
CA ASP A 347 9.09 -25.75 -16.83
C ASP A 347 9.47 -24.50 -17.63
N THR A 348 10.55 -23.82 -17.24
CA THR A 348 11.00 -22.57 -17.88
C THR A 348 12.00 -22.76 -19.03
N ASN A 349 12.41 -24.00 -19.35
CA ASN A 349 13.46 -24.24 -20.33
C ASN A 349 12.93 -24.23 -21.77
N ALA A 350 13.05 -23.08 -22.43
CA ALA A 350 12.69 -22.92 -23.83
C ALA A 350 13.60 -23.70 -24.81
N LYS A 351 14.82 -24.10 -24.40
CA LYS A 351 15.76 -24.80 -25.31
C LYS A 351 15.27 -26.20 -25.71
N VAL A 352 14.41 -26.79 -24.89
CA VAL A 352 13.81 -28.11 -25.17
C VAL A 352 12.42 -28.01 -25.77
N ALA A 353 11.93 -26.82 -26.13
CA ALA A 353 10.54 -26.63 -26.49
C ALA A 353 10.06 -27.48 -27.67
N SER A 354 10.94 -27.73 -28.65
CA SER A 354 10.63 -28.63 -29.79
C SER A 354 10.31 -30.08 -29.37
N CYS A 355 10.71 -30.49 -28.17
CA CYS A 355 10.42 -31.80 -27.59
C CYS A 355 9.17 -31.79 -26.67
N TYR A 356 8.58 -30.62 -26.44
CA TYR A 356 7.46 -30.37 -25.52
C TYR A 356 6.32 -29.61 -26.21
N ASN A 357 6.01 -29.96 -27.46
CA ASN A 357 4.94 -29.36 -28.25
C ASN A 357 5.05 -27.83 -28.39
N ASN A 358 6.28 -27.32 -28.48
CA ASN A 358 6.64 -25.89 -28.50
C ASN A 358 6.36 -25.13 -27.19
N GLY A 359 5.88 -25.81 -26.14
CA GLY A 359 5.90 -25.28 -24.78
C GLY A 359 7.29 -25.43 -24.16
N ASN A 360 7.61 -24.63 -23.14
CA ASN A 360 8.84 -24.81 -22.38
C ASN A 360 8.83 -26.17 -21.65
N GLY A 361 10.01 -26.75 -21.41
CA GLY A 361 10.15 -27.99 -20.65
C GLY A 361 10.88 -27.79 -19.32
N PRO A 362 11.15 -28.88 -18.57
CA PRO A 362 11.79 -28.82 -17.27
C PRO A 362 13.15 -28.10 -17.30
N GLN A 363 13.46 -27.39 -16.23
CA GLN A 363 14.75 -26.74 -15.98
C GLN A 363 15.39 -27.35 -14.72
N HIS A 364 16.59 -27.92 -14.87
CA HIS A 364 17.28 -28.59 -13.76
C HIS A 364 18.14 -27.64 -12.93
N ASP A 365 18.51 -26.49 -13.51
CA ASP A 365 19.08 -25.38 -12.74
C ASP A 365 17.95 -24.65 -12.01
N PHE A 366 17.75 -24.99 -10.75
CA PHE A 366 16.65 -24.51 -9.95
C PHE A 366 16.66 -22.99 -9.74
N ASP A 367 17.84 -22.37 -9.69
CA ASP A 367 17.94 -20.94 -9.46
C ASP A 367 17.48 -20.19 -10.73
N ILE A 368 17.89 -20.64 -11.92
CA ILE A 368 17.38 -20.13 -13.20
C ILE A 368 15.87 -20.39 -13.34
N ASP A 369 15.43 -21.58 -12.98
CA ASP A 369 14.02 -21.98 -13.10
C ASP A 369 13.12 -21.07 -12.28
N THR A 370 13.50 -20.88 -11.02
CA THR A 370 12.75 -20.04 -10.08
C THR A 370 12.79 -18.57 -10.50
N GLU A 371 13.94 -18.05 -10.93
CA GLU A 371 14.06 -16.66 -11.37
C GLU A 371 13.14 -16.33 -12.55
N LEU A 372 13.16 -17.17 -13.60
CA LEU A 372 12.34 -16.97 -14.80
C LEU A 372 10.84 -17.09 -14.50
N ALA A 373 10.46 -18.10 -13.72
CA ALA A 373 9.06 -18.34 -13.36
C ALA A 373 8.51 -17.19 -12.50
N LEU A 374 9.24 -16.77 -11.47
CA LEU A 374 8.80 -15.68 -10.59
C LEU A 374 8.81 -14.33 -11.31
N GLU A 375 9.70 -14.09 -12.28
CA GLU A 375 9.64 -12.88 -13.10
C GLU A 375 8.34 -12.83 -13.93
N LEU A 376 7.97 -13.95 -14.58
CA LEU A 376 6.72 -14.05 -15.34
C LEU A 376 5.51 -13.84 -14.42
N ILE A 377 5.45 -14.54 -13.29
CA ILE A 377 4.36 -14.42 -12.31
C ILE A 377 4.25 -12.98 -11.81
N LYS A 378 5.36 -12.34 -11.45
CA LYS A 378 5.37 -10.94 -11.00
C LYS A 378 4.83 -10.00 -12.07
N ASN A 379 5.28 -10.13 -13.32
CA ASN A 379 4.82 -9.26 -14.41
C ASN A 379 3.33 -9.46 -14.71
N LYS A 380 2.85 -10.71 -14.67
CA LYS A 380 1.43 -11.05 -14.76
C LYS A 380 0.62 -10.48 -13.59
N MET A 381 1.09 -10.62 -12.35
CA MET A 381 0.47 -10.05 -11.16
C MET A 381 0.38 -8.53 -11.23
N THR A 382 1.46 -7.88 -11.68
CA THR A 382 1.49 -6.43 -11.87
C THR A 382 0.44 -6.01 -12.90
N GLY A 383 0.31 -6.76 -14.01
CA GLY A 383 -0.75 -6.59 -14.99
C GLY A 383 -2.15 -6.77 -14.41
N PHE A 384 -2.35 -7.82 -13.59
CA PHE A 384 -3.62 -8.08 -12.92
C PHE A 384 -4.02 -6.92 -12.02
N ILE A 385 -3.12 -6.42 -11.18
CA ILE A 385 -3.39 -5.29 -10.29
C ILE A 385 -3.71 -4.03 -11.10
N PHE A 386 -2.93 -3.75 -12.16
CA PHE A 386 -3.13 -2.56 -12.99
C PHE A 386 -4.47 -2.58 -13.75
N TYR A 387 -4.92 -3.76 -14.18
CA TYR A 387 -6.13 -3.96 -14.99
C TYR A 387 -7.28 -4.63 -14.22
N MET A 388 -7.22 -4.64 -12.89
CA MET A 388 -8.07 -5.49 -12.06
C MET A 388 -9.56 -5.24 -12.29
N GLU A 389 -9.96 -3.98 -12.30
CA GLU A 389 -11.37 -3.59 -12.45
C GLU A 389 -11.89 -3.93 -13.84
N GLU A 390 -11.11 -3.65 -14.89
CA GLU A 390 -11.48 -3.97 -16.27
C GLU A 390 -11.58 -5.49 -16.49
N TYR A 391 -10.66 -6.26 -15.92
CA TYR A 391 -10.65 -7.72 -16.02
C TYR A 391 -11.79 -8.35 -15.21
N LYS A 392 -12.05 -7.87 -13.99
CA LYS A 392 -13.19 -8.30 -13.16
C LYS A 392 -14.51 -8.11 -13.89
N ALA A 393 -14.73 -6.93 -14.46
CA ALA A 393 -15.93 -6.62 -15.23
C ALA A 393 -16.11 -7.56 -16.43
N ALA A 394 -15.02 -7.89 -17.14
CA ALA A 394 -15.07 -8.85 -18.24
C ALA A 394 -15.32 -10.30 -17.77
N SER A 395 -14.74 -10.70 -16.63
CA SER A 395 -14.81 -12.06 -16.08
C SER A 395 -16.21 -12.45 -15.62
N ILE A 396 -16.97 -11.50 -15.07
CA ILE A 396 -18.36 -11.71 -14.65
C ILE A 396 -19.22 -12.18 -15.83
N ASN A 397 -19.00 -11.62 -17.03
CA ASN A 397 -19.77 -11.96 -18.23
C ASN A 397 -19.52 -13.38 -18.76
N VAL A 398 -18.43 -14.02 -18.33
CA VAL A 398 -18.10 -15.41 -18.67
C VAL A 398 -18.29 -16.37 -17.48
N GLY A 399 -18.89 -15.89 -16.38
CA GLY A 399 -19.19 -16.71 -15.21
C GLY A 399 -18.00 -16.99 -14.30
N VAL A 400 -16.87 -16.30 -14.49
CA VAL A 400 -15.71 -16.41 -13.60
C VAL A 400 -15.87 -15.38 -12.48
N THR A 401 -16.24 -15.85 -11.29
CA THR A 401 -16.42 -15.01 -10.09
C THR A 401 -15.43 -15.29 -8.97
N ASN A 402 -14.77 -16.45 -9.00
CA ASN A 402 -13.76 -16.88 -8.02
C ASN A 402 -12.46 -17.24 -8.75
N GLY A 403 -11.32 -17.11 -8.06
CA GLY A 403 -10.00 -17.42 -8.64
C GLY A 403 -9.66 -16.57 -9.86
N LEU A 404 -10.06 -15.30 -9.81
CA LEU A 404 -9.80 -14.31 -10.85
C LEU A 404 -8.31 -14.19 -11.14
N LEU A 405 -7.47 -14.17 -10.10
CA LEU A 405 -6.03 -14.09 -10.23
C LEU A 405 -5.47 -15.29 -10.99
N ILE A 406 -5.79 -16.51 -10.58
CA ILE A 406 -5.27 -17.73 -11.23
C ILE A 406 -5.77 -17.83 -12.67
N THR A 407 -7.05 -17.51 -12.88
CA THR A 407 -7.62 -17.44 -14.23
C THR A 407 -6.90 -16.40 -15.09
N TYR A 408 -6.54 -15.24 -14.52
CA TYR A 408 -5.79 -14.21 -15.22
C TYR A 408 -4.41 -14.70 -15.66
N LEU A 409 -3.72 -15.45 -14.78
CA LEU A 409 -2.41 -16.03 -15.10
C LEU A 409 -2.51 -16.98 -16.31
N CYS A 410 -3.57 -17.77 -16.40
CA CYS A 410 -3.76 -18.81 -17.42
C CYS A 410 -4.44 -18.34 -18.72
N GLN A 411 -4.89 -17.09 -18.79
CA GLN A 411 -5.50 -16.52 -19.98
C GLN A 411 -4.54 -15.56 -20.70
N GLU A 412 -4.82 -15.32 -21.99
CA GLU A 412 -4.10 -14.41 -22.89
C GLU A 412 -4.25 -12.95 -22.43
N ASN A 413 -3.54 -12.65 -21.34
CA ASN A 413 -3.62 -11.40 -20.59
C ASN A 413 -2.24 -10.74 -20.50
N PRO A 414 -2.19 -9.42 -20.25
CA PRO A 414 -0.97 -8.64 -20.30
C PRO A 414 0.14 -9.18 -19.40
N ILE A 415 1.36 -9.19 -19.93
CA ILE A 415 2.59 -9.40 -19.18
C ILE A 415 3.26 -8.04 -19.08
N LEU A 416 2.98 -7.32 -17.99
CA LEU A 416 3.38 -5.92 -17.87
C LEU A 416 4.90 -5.77 -17.88
N GLY A 417 5.41 -4.79 -18.64
CA GLY A 417 6.84 -4.56 -18.85
C GLY A 417 7.44 -5.38 -20.00
N LYS A 418 6.64 -6.18 -20.71
CA LYS A 418 7.07 -6.95 -21.89
C LYS A 418 6.37 -6.52 -23.19
N ASN A 419 5.41 -5.57 -23.13
CA ASN A 419 4.61 -5.16 -24.29
C ASN A 419 3.92 -6.33 -25.03
N CYS A 420 3.52 -7.38 -24.30
CA CYS A 420 2.81 -8.52 -24.89
C CYS A 420 1.71 -9.07 -23.96
N THR A 421 0.86 -9.93 -24.54
CA THR A 421 0.03 -10.88 -23.80
C THR A 421 0.69 -12.25 -23.82
N GLY A 422 0.22 -13.13 -22.96
CA GLY A 422 0.55 -14.56 -23.02
C GLY A 422 -0.27 -15.31 -22.00
N VAL A 423 0.01 -16.59 -21.82
CA VAL A 423 -0.55 -17.45 -20.77
C VAL A 423 0.59 -17.96 -19.88
N TYR A 424 0.28 -18.33 -18.64
CA TYR A 424 1.17 -19.19 -17.85
C TYR A 424 0.95 -20.66 -18.25
N ALA A 425 -0.30 -21.14 -18.22
CA ALA A 425 -0.70 -22.47 -18.62
C ALA A 425 -2.04 -22.44 -19.38
N GLU A 426 -2.18 -23.26 -20.44
CA GLU A 426 -3.35 -23.25 -21.34
C GLU A 426 -4.51 -24.18 -20.89
N ASN A 427 -4.34 -24.91 -19.79
CA ASN A 427 -5.25 -25.99 -19.37
C ASN A 427 -6.15 -25.58 -18.20
N ASP A 428 -7.48 -25.66 -18.38
CA ASP A 428 -8.44 -25.30 -17.33
C ASP A 428 -8.34 -26.24 -16.10
N TYR A 429 -7.97 -27.51 -16.27
CA TYR A 429 -7.71 -28.42 -15.15
C TYR A 429 -6.53 -27.96 -14.29
N TRP A 430 -5.55 -27.28 -14.89
CA TRP A 430 -4.40 -26.75 -14.15
C TRP A 430 -4.84 -25.67 -13.15
N ILE A 431 -5.82 -24.83 -13.53
CA ILE A 431 -6.38 -23.79 -12.67
C ILE A 431 -6.95 -24.42 -11.39
N ASP A 432 -7.80 -25.43 -11.54
CA ASP A 432 -8.43 -26.13 -10.41
C ASP A 432 -7.39 -26.75 -9.48
N VAL A 433 -6.35 -27.38 -10.05
CA VAL A 433 -5.27 -28.01 -9.28
C VAL A 433 -4.46 -26.98 -8.50
N VAL A 434 -4.12 -25.84 -9.11
CA VAL A 434 -3.39 -24.76 -8.43
C VAL A 434 -4.24 -24.16 -7.32
N MET A 435 -5.53 -23.89 -7.58
CA MET A 435 -6.45 -23.34 -6.58
C MET A 435 -6.59 -24.28 -5.38
N GLU A 436 -6.80 -25.58 -5.63
CA GLU A 436 -6.92 -26.60 -4.58
C GLU A 436 -5.65 -26.66 -3.71
N LYS A 437 -4.47 -26.69 -4.35
CA LYS A 437 -3.18 -26.74 -3.64
C LYS A 437 -2.91 -25.47 -2.85
N TYR A 438 -3.15 -24.31 -3.45
CA TYR A 438 -2.98 -23.02 -2.79
C TYR A 438 -3.82 -22.92 -1.53
N GLN A 439 -5.10 -23.32 -1.63
CA GLN A 439 -6.01 -23.37 -0.49
C GLN A 439 -5.46 -24.29 0.62
N LYS A 440 -5.05 -25.50 0.28
CA LYS A 440 -4.50 -26.47 1.24
C LYS A 440 -3.23 -25.97 1.93
N TYR A 441 -2.29 -25.39 1.19
CA TYR A 441 -1.02 -24.88 1.75
C TYR A 441 -1.21 -23.62 2.59
N SER A 442 -2.29 -22.88 2.35
CA SER A 442 -2.62 -21.66 3.09
C SER A 442 -3.32 -21.96 4.42
N SER A 443 -4.08 -23.05 4.47
CA SER A 443 -4.84 -23.51 5.63
C SER A 443 -3.98 -24.04 6.78
N ASN A 444 -4.39 -23.69 8.00
CA ASN A 444 -3.83 -24.26 9.23
C ASN A 444 -4.60 -25.52 9.68
N ILE A 445 -5.88 -25.64 9.30
CA ILE A 445 -6.77 -26.75 9.65
C ILE A 445 -7.51 -27.29 8.42
N LYS A 446 -7.89 -28.57 8.44
CA LYS A 446 -8.47 -29.25 7.28
C LYS A 446 -9.86 -28.74 6.85
N ALA A 447 -10.69 -28.35 7.81
CA ALA A 447 -12.09 -27.96 7.58
C ALA A 447 -12.28 -26.43 7.55
N GLU A 448 -11.26 -25.71 7.11
CA GLU A 448 -11.27 -24.25 7.05
C GLU A 448 -12.17 -23.76 5.91
N THR A 449 -13.09 -22.85 6.21
CA THR A 449 -14.02 -22.26 5.23
C THR A 449 -13.51 -20.95 4.63
N ARG A 450 -12.38 -20.43 5.14
CA ARG A 450 -11.75 -19.19 4.66
C ARG A 450 -11.21 -19.41 3.26
N ASP A 451 -11.54 -18.53 2.33
CA ASP A 451 -11.03 -18.58 0.95
C ASP A 451 -9.73 -17.76 0.86
N TYR A 452 -8.59 -18.46 0.94
CA TYR A 452 -7.29 -17.78 0.95
C TYR A 452 -6.92 -17.18 -0.39
N LEU A 453 -7.49 -17.69 -1.49
CA LEU A 453 -7.26 -17.10 -2.80
C LEU A 453 -8.02 -15.79 -2.91
N LYS A 454 -9.26 -15.76 -2.42
CA LYS A 454 -10.01 -14.52 -2.30
C LYS A 454 -9.30 -13.52 -1.39
N ASP A 455 -8.76 -13.95 -0.25
CA ASP A 455 -7.96 -13.07 0.62
C ASP A 455 -6.79 -12.44 -0.15
N TYR A 456 -6.10 -13.23 -0.97
CA TYR A 456 -4.96 -12.75 -1.75
C TYR A 456 -5.38 -11.75 -2.82
N GLU A 457 -6.52 -11.97 -3.47
CA GLU A 457 -7.12 -11.00 -4.39
C GLU A 457 -7.56 -9.72 -3.67
N THR A 458 -8.21 -9.85 -2.50
CA THR A 458 -8.64 -8.74 -1.66
C THR A 458 -7.45 -7.90 -1.18
N PHE A 459 -6.33 -8.52 -0.84
CA PHE A 459 -5.09 -7.81 -0.53
C PHE A 459 -4.65 -6.90 -1.70
N PHE A 460 -4.73 -7.39 -2.94
CA PHE A 460 -4.40 -6.59 -4.11
C PHE A 460 -5.42 -5.48 -4.41
N GLU A 461 -6.66 -5.59 -3.95
CA GLU A 461 -7.64 -4.49 -4.03
C GLU A 461 -7.21 -3.26 -3.21
N GLY A 462 -6.30 -3.44 -2.25
CA GLY A 462 -5.69 -2.35 -1.48
C GLY A 462 -4.59 -1.57 -2.22
N TYR A 463 -4.11 -2.07 -3.36
CA TYR A 463 -3.04 -1.40 -4.10
C TYR A 463 -3.58 -0.18 -4.85
N GLU A 464 -2.79 0.90 -4.84
CA GLU A 464 -3.05 2.06 -5.65
C GLU A 464 -2.46 1.87 -7.05
N LYS A 465 -3.34 1.77 -8.06
CA LYS A 465 -2.97 1.66 -9.48
C LYS A 465 -2.01 2.77 -9.93
N GLY A 466 -2.17 3.99 -9.39
CA GLY A 466 -1.35 5.15 -9.75
C GLY A 466 0.13 5.04 -9.34
N LEU A 467 0.45 4.17 -8.39
CA LEU A 467 1.82 3.92 -7.94
C LEU A 467 2.53 2.81 -8.71
N ILE A 468 1.80 2.07 -9.55
CA ILE A 468 2.36 1.01 -10.38
C ILE A 468 3.01 1.63 -11.62
N VAL A 469 4.34 1.51 -11.70
CA VAL A 469 5.09 1.96 -12.87
C VAL A 469 4.77 1.06 -14.05
N ASN A 470 3.96 1.57 -14.98
CA ASN A 470 3.69 0.91 -16.26
C ASN A 470 4.70 1.39 -17.32
N ASN A 471 5.64 0.52 -17.67
CA ASN A 471 6.64 0.78 -18.72
C ASN A 471 6.21 0.30 -20.11
N ASP A 472 5.00 -0.25 -20.25
CA ASP A 472 4.50 -0.66 -21.56
C ASP A 472 4.09 0.56 -22.40
N THR A 473 4.46 0.51 -23.67
CA THR A 473 4.06 1.46 -24.72
C THR A 473 2.68 1.17 -25.28
N VAL A 474 2.14 -0.01 -24.98
CA VAL A 474 0.81 -0.47 -25.41
C VAL A 474 -0.14 -0.50 -24.21
N GLN A 475 -1.41 -0.22 -24.49
CA GLN A 475 -2.49 -0.35 -23.52
C GLN A 475 -3.44 -1.45 -23.96
N TYR A 476 -4.05 -2.14 -23.01
CA TYR A 476 -4.93 -3.27 -23.30
C TYR A 476 -6.38 -2.97 -22.97
N LYS A 477 -7.28 -3.60 -23.74
CA LYS A 477 -8.72 -3.72 -23.47
C LYS A 477 -9.07 -5.20 -23.39
N PHE A 478 -10.01 -5.56 -22.52
CA PHE A 478 -10.48 -6.94 -22.40
C PHE A 478 -11.66 -7.20 -23.34
N ALA A 479 -11.65 -8.37 -23.96
CA ALA A 479 -12.69 -8.90 -24.81
C ALA A 479 -13.01 -10.34 -24.40
N ILE A 480 -14.14 -10.85 -24.86
CA ILE A 480 -14.54 -12.26 -24.63
C ILE A 480 -14.34 -13.02 -25.93
N GLU A 481 -13.48 -14.03 -25.91
CA GLU A 481 -13.22 -14.92 -27.05
C GLU A 481 -13.28 -16.38 -26.58
N GLY A 482 -14.12 -17.19 -27.23
CA GLY A 482 -14.25 -18.61 -26.89
C GLY A 482 -14.69 -18.89 -25.45
N GLY A 483 -15.44 -17.97 -24.83
CA GLY A 483 -15.84 -18.08 -23.41
C GLY A 483 -14.74 -17.72 -22.42
N LYS A 484 -13.59 -17.21 -22.88
CA LYS A 484 -12.48 -16.76 -22.05
C LYS A 484 -12.32 -15.24 -22.16
N VAL A 485 -11.79 -14.62 -21.11
CA VAL A 485 -11.39 -13.21 -21.16
C VAL A 485 -10.01 -13.13 -21.77
N VAL A 486 -9.84 -12.26 -22.75
CA VAL A 486 -8.56 -12.05 -23.44
C VAL A 486 -8.27 -10.56 -23.55
N ALA A 487 -7.00 -10.19 -23.47
CA ALA A 487 -6.56 -8.83 -23.69
C ALA A 487 -6.22 -8.58 -25.16
N LYS A 488 -6.63 -7.43 -25.67
CA LYS A 488 -6.28 -6.91 -26.99
C LYS A 488 -5.63 -5.55 -26.84
N VAL A 489 -4.64 -5.26 -27.68
CA VAL A 489 -4.05 -3.92 -27.76
C VAL A 489 -5.16 -2.92 -28.15
N LYS A 490 -5.19 -1.78 -27.47
CA LYS A 490 -6.19 -0.71 -27.66
C LYS A 490 -6.08 -0.06 -29.01
#